data_AF-A0A2V5YGY3-F1
#
_entry.id   AF-A0A2V5YGY3-F1
#
_cell.length_a   1.000
_cell.length_b   1.000
_cell.length_c   1.000
_cell.angle_alpha   90.00
_cell.angle_beta   90.00
_cell.angle_gamma   90.00
#
_symmetry.space_group_name_H-M   'P 1'
#
loop_
_entity.id
_entity.type
_entity.pdbx_description
1 polymer ?
#
loop_
_entity_poly.entity_id
_entity_poly.type
_entity_poly.pdbx_seq_one_letter_code
_entity_poly.pdbx_strand_id
1 'polypeptide(L)'
;MLAAGILFVIARNTGWLDRGRWNKALANYREEVGLYQFAQATEGIRNVKLIAETYAPAKEVAEKKAQLMLDWKNTLIDDLDRAHFAGTLNDNSGARYTGIVSATDEGLTMKLPYGIAWITWDKLSPETLLMISRSFIDSGRRDAADRQWRCAVFAAETAQPEAATELAEAAAKAKPEYREQIPQLFPDIAGRR
;
A
#
# COMPACT_ATOMS: atom_id res chain seq x y z
N MET A 1 45.64 19.71 -14.99
CA MET A 1 44.29 19.25 -15.38
C MET A 1 44.17 17.73 -15.18
N LEU A 2 44.02 17.26 -13.94
CA LEU A 2 43.87 15.81 -13.64
C LEU A 2 42.72 15.50 -12.65
N ALA A 3 41.97 16.52 -12.23
CA ALA A 3 40.90 16.36 -11.24
C ALA A 3 39.53 15.99 -11.87
N ALA A 4 39.29 16.35 -13.13
CA ALA A 4 37.97 16.17 -13.77
C ALA A 4 37.68 14.72 -14.21
N GLY A 5 38.70 13.93 -14.55
CA GLY A 5 38.53 12.55 -15.00
C GLY A 5 38.19 11.55 -13.88
N ILE A 6 38.73 11.78 -12.68
CA ILE A 6 38.55 10.88 -11.52
C ILE A 6 37.14 11.05 -10.92
N LEU A 7 36.62 12.28 -10.86
CA LEU A 7 35.25 12.56 -10.39
C LEU A 7 34.18 11.92 -11.28
N PHE A 8 34.39 11.88 -12.60
CA PHE A 8 33.42 11.30 -13.54
C PHE A 8 33.34 9.76 -13.45
N VAL A 9 34.46 9.10 -13.14
CA VAL A 9 34.50 7.64 -12.94
C VAL A 9 33.86 7.25 -11.60
N ILE A 10 34.09 8.02 -10.53
CA ILE A 10 33.49 7.74 -9.21
C ILE A 10 31.97 7.91 -9.25
N ALA A 11 31.45 8.98 -9.88
CA ALA A 11 30.01 9.22 -10.00
C ALA A 11 29.27 8.15 -10.84
N ARG A 12 29.92 7.60 -11.88
CA ARG A 12 29.35 6.48 -12.65
C ARG A 12 29.35 5.16 -11.88
N ASN A 13 30.33 4.93 -11.01
CA ASN A 13 30.46 3.69 -10.25
C ASN A 13 29.46 3.63 -9.07
N THR A 14 29.17 4.76 -8.43
CA THR A 14 28.17 4.84 -7.34
C THR A 14 26.74 4.68 -7.85
N GLY A 15 26.40 5.24 -9.02
CA GLY A 15 25.06 5.11 -9.61
C GLY A 15 24.65 3.67 -9.95
N TRP A 16 25.60 2.79 -10.32
CA TRP A 16 25.31 1.37 -10.55
C TRP A 16 25.07 0.61 -9.24
N LEU A 17 25.84 0.89 -8.20
CA LEU A 17 25.66 0.30 -6.87
C LEU A 17 24.31 0.71 -6.25
N ASP A 18 23.93 1.98 -6.39
CA ASP A 18 22.62 2.44 -5.91
C ASP A 18 21.47 1.85 -6.69
N ARG A 19 21.60 1.72 -8.02
CA ARG A 19 20.60 1.01 -8.83
C ARG A 19 20.42 -0.42 -8.34
N GLY A 20 21.50 -1.14 -8.07
CA GLY A 20 21.45 -2.51 -7.55
C GLY A 20 20.77 -2.61 -6.19
N ARG A 21 21.16 -1.74 -5.25
CA ARG A 21 20.58 -1.70 -3.89
C ARG A 21 19.11 -1.30 -3.92
N TRP A 22 18.77 -0.29 -4.70
CA TRP A 22 17.41 0.20 -4.88
C TRP A 22 16.51 -0.84 -5.53
N ASN A 23 16.95 -1.47 -6.63
CA ASN A 23 16.18 -2.51 -7.29
C ASN A 23 15.93 -3.71 -6.38
N LYS A 24 16.94 -4.11 -5.58
CA LYS A 24 16.77 -5.16 -4.59
C LYS A 24 15.74 -4.78 -3.52
N ALA A 25 15.81 -3.56 -3.00
CA ALA A 25 14.85 -3.08 -2.01
C ALA A 25 13.42 -3.01 -2.56
N LEU A 26 13.25 -2.55 -3.81
CA LEU A 26 11.94 -2.54 -4.47
C LEU A 26 11.39 -3.95 -4.73
N ALA A 27 12.24 -4.91 -5.08
CA ALA A 27 11.83 -6.29 -5.25
C ALA A 27 11.30 -6.87 -3.92
N ASN A 28 12.07 -6.71 -2.84
CA ASN A 28 11.65 -7.12 -1.50
C ASN A 28 10.36 -6.41 -1.06
N TYR A 29 10.27 -5.09 -1.28
CA TYR A 29 9.05 -4.33 -0.96
C TYR A 29 7.82 -4.91 -1.67
N ARG A 30 7.91 -5.23 -2.96
CA ARG A 30 6.80 -5.83 -3.71
C ARG A 30 6.41 -7.21 -3.20
N GLU A 31 7.39 -8.01 -2.81
CA GLU A 31 7.17 -9.32 -2.18
C GLU A 31 6.41 -9.16 -0.86
N GLU A 32 6.89 -8.29 0.04
CA GLU A 32 6.23 -8.02 1.32
C GLU A 32 4.83 -7.43 1.15
N VAL A 33 4.62 -6.57 0.14
CA VAL A 33 3.29 -6.04 -0.21
C VAL A 33 2.35 -7.17 -0.65
N GLY A 34 2.82 -8.10 -1.47
CA GLY A 34 2.03 -9.26 -1.90
C GLY A 34 1.66 -10.20 -0.74
N LEU A 35 2.45 -10.21 0.32
CA LEU A 35 2.21 -10.97 1.56
C LEU A 35 1.49 -10.14 2.64
N TYR A 36 1.09 -8.90 2.34
CA TYR A 36 0.47 -7.97 3.30
C TYR A 36 1.33 -7.66 4.54
N GLN A 37 2.65 -7.80 4.41
CA GLN A 37 3.66 -7.52 5.45
C GLN A 37 4.14 -6.06 5.36
N PHE A 38 3.21 -5.11 5.52
CA PHE A 38 3.50 -3.69 5.25
C PHE A 38 4.45 -3.05 6.26
N ALA A 39 4.55 -3.57 7.49
CA ALA A 39 5.54 -3.12 8.46
C ALA A 39 6.96 -3.44 7.96
N GLN A 40 7.18 -4.69 7.53
CA GLN A 40 8.43 -5.17 6.95
C GLN A 40 8.75 -4.41 5.65
N ALA A 41 7.76 -4.19 4.79
CA ALA A 41 7.92 -3.41 3.56
C ALA A 41 8.39 -1.97 3.85
N THR A 42 7.79 -1.33 4.87
CA THR A 42 8.13 0.02 5.30
C THR A 42 9.56 0.10 5.85
N GLU A 43 9.92 -0.82 6.74
CA GLU A 43 11.28 -0.89 7.29
C GLU A 43 12.33 -1.18 6.19
N GLY A 44 12.01 -2.09 5.28
CA GLY A 44 12.88 -2.48 4.17
C GLY A 44 13.25 -1.30 3.28
N ILE A 45 12.27 -0.48 2.87
CA ILE A 45 12.51 0.73 2.08
C ILE A 45 13.22 1.81 2.89
N ARG A 46 12.80 2.05 4.15
CA ARG A 46 13.40 3.08 5.01
C ARG A 46 14.89 2.85 5.24
N ASN A 47 15.28 1.60 5.45
CA ASN A 47 16.64 1.22 5.81
C ASN A 47 17.59 1.06 4.60
N VAL A 48 17.13 1.30 3.36
CA VAL A 48 18.01 1.28 2.18
C VAL A 48 19.08 2.35 2.29
N LYS A 49 20.34 1.92 2.30
CA LYS A 49 21.52 2.79 2.26
C LYS A 49 21.91 3.12 0.82
N LEU A 50 21.41 4.24 0.33
CA LEU A 50 21.81 4.85 -0.94
C LEU A 50 23.10 5.66 -0.74
N ILE A 51 24.00 5.59 -1.70
CA ILE A 51 25.31 6.26 -1.70
C ILE A 51 25.20 7.65 -2.35
N ALA A 52 24.35 7.81 -3.35
CA ALA A 52 24.08 9.04 -4.07
C ALA A 52 22.61 9.47 -3.91
N GLU A 53 22.38 10.79 -3.95
CA GLU A 53 21.06 11.40 -3.80
C GLU A 53 20.11 11.14 -4.99
N THR A 54 20.60 10.55 -6.08
CA THR A 54 19.82 10.33 -7.32
C THR A 54 18.53 9.54 -7.10
N TYR A 55 18.50 8.64 -6.11
CA TYR A 55 17.33 7.83 -5.77
C TYR A 55 16.55 8.35 -4.55
N ALA A 56 16.98 9.45 -3.93
CA ALA A 56 16.33 9.99 -2.73
C ALA A 56 14.84 10.34 -2.97
N PRO A 57 14.43 10.99 -4.07
CA PRO A 57 13.01 11.29 -4.32
C PRO A 57 12.18 10.01 -4.52
N ALA A 58 12.71 9.00 -5.22
CA ALA A 58 12.02 7.73 -5.43
C ALA A 58 11.87 6.95 -4.11
N LYS A 59 12.89 7.01 -3.25
CA LYS A 59 12.85 6.45 -1.90
C LYS A 59 11.78 7.13 -1.05
N GLU A 60 11.73 8.46 -1.02
CA GLU A 60 10.73 9.21 -0.25
C GLU A 60 9.28 8.86 -0.66
N VAL A 61 9.02 8.77 -1.96
CA VAL A 61 7.71 8.35 -2.48
C VAL A 61 7.39 6.92 -2.05
N ALA A 62 8.34 5.99 -2.17
CA ALA A 62 8.13 4.60 -1.77
C ALA A 62 7.91 4.45 -0.25
N GLU A 63 8.66 5.18 0.58
CA GLU A 63 8.47 5.20 2.04
C GLU A 63 7.08 5.70 2.40
N LYS A 64 6.63 6.78 1.73
CA LYS A 64 5.31 7.36 1.97
C LYS A 64 4.21 6.38 1.59
N LYS A 65 4.33 5.68 0.47
CA LYS A 65 3.38 4.63 0.06
C LYS A 65 3.36 3.47 1.05
N ALA A 66 4.53 2.99 1.46
CA ALA A 66 4.66 1.90 2.43
C ALA A 66 3.97 2.25 3.75
N GLN A 67 4.19 3.46 4.27
CA GLN A 67 3.55 3.94 5.48
C GLN A 67 2.04 4.07 5.31
N LEU A 68 1.55 4.58 4.17
CA LEU A 68 0.11 4.67 3.91
C LEU A 68 -0.57 3.30 3.81
N MET A 69 0.11 2.27 3.28
CA MET A 69 -0.40 0.89 3.29
C MET A 69 -0.41 0.28 4.68
N LEU A 70 0.61 0.54 5.49
CA LEU A 70 0.62 0.12 6.91
C LEU A 70 -0.53 0.77 7.67
N ASP A 71 -0.71 2.08 7.54
CA ASP A 71 -1.81 2.82 8.15
C ASP A 71 -3.18 2.31 7.66
N TRP A 72 -3.28 1.96 6.37
CA TRP A 72 -4.48 1.36 5.79
C TRP A 72 -4.82 0.03 6.49
N LYS A 73 -3.84 -0.88 6.61
CA LYS A 73 -4.06 -2.19 7.24
C LYS A 73 -4.41 -2.06 8.72
N ASN A 74 -3.72 -1.20 9.45
CA ASN A 74 -4.02 -0.94 10.86
C ASN A 74 -5.44 -0.40 11.04
N THR A 75 -5.86 0.54 10.18
CA THR A 75 -7.24 1.06 10.21
C THR A 75 -8.25 -0.04 9.91
N LEU A 76 -7.97 -0.91 8.94
CA LEU A 76 -8.85 -2.03 8.60
C LEU A 76 -8.95 -3.06 9.74
N ILE A 77 -7.84 -3.38 10.42
CA ILE A 77 -7.84 -4.24 11.60
C ILE A 77 -8.73 -3.63 12.69
N ASP A 78 -8.53 -2.35 13.00
CA ASP A 78 -9.36 -1.63 13.99
C ASP A 78 -10.85 -1.65 13.64
N ASP A 79 -11.19 -1.46 12.37
CA ASP A 79 -12.58 -1.50 11.90
C ASP A 79 -13.18 -2.91 12.04
N LEU A 80 -12.42 -3.94 11.66
CA LEU A 80 -12.84 -5.34 11.74
C LEU A 80 -13.03 -5.79 13.19
N ASP A 81 -12.15 -5.40 14.10
CA ASP A 81 -12.25 -5.78 15.51
C ASP A 81 -13.38 -5.04 16.24
N ARG A 82 -13.77 -3.85 15.78
CA ARG A 82 -14.83 -3.04 16.41
C ARG A 82 -16.22 -3.35 15.86
N ALA A 83 -16.36 -3.38 14.54
CA ALA A 83 -17.64 -3.45 13.86
C ALA A 83 -17.92 -4.84 13.26
N HIS A 84 -16.88 -5.65 13.07
CA HIS A 84 -16.90 -6.87 12.27
C HIS A 84 -17.32 -6.59 10.82
N PHE A 85 -17.13 -7.59 9.96
CA PHE A 85 -17.70 -7.56 8.61
C PHE A 85 -18.72 -8.67 8.46
N ALA A 86 -19.92 -8.34 8.01
CA ALA A 86 -20.96 -9.29 7.67
C ALA A 86 -21.20 -9.26 6.16
N GLY A 87 -20.97 -10.40 5.50
CA GLY A 87 -21.09 -10.51 4.06
C GLY A 87 -20.56 -11.84 3.56
N THR A 88 -21.09 -12.33 2.44
CA THR A 88 -20.51 -13.51 1.80
C THR A 88 -19.15 -13.14 1.21
N LEU A 89 -18.13 -13.91 1.54
CA LEU A 89 -16.77 -13.78 1.00
C LEU A 89 -16.32 -15.15 0.50
N ASN A 90 -15.51 -15.16 -0.56
CA ASN A 90 -14.78 -16.34 -0.99
C ASN A 90 -13.28 -16.06 -0.88
N ASP A 91 -12.51 -17.03 -0.41
CA ASP A 91 -11.06 -16.95 -0.53
C ASP A 91 -10.60 -17.39 -1.94
N ASN A 92 -9.31 -17.24 -2.19
CA ASN A 92 -8.65 -17.61 -3.44
C ASN A 92 -8.69 -19.12 -3.73
N SER A 93 -9.05 -19.97 -2.74
CA SER A 93 -9.25 -21.42 -2.92
C SER A 93 -10.72 -21.79 -3.23
N GLY A 94 -11.64 -20.83 -3.16
CA GLY A 94 -13.07 -21.02 -3.32
C GLY A 94 -13.81 -21.37 -2.03
N ALA A 95 -13.14 -21.34 -0.87
CA ALA A 95 -13.80 -21.52 0.42
C ALA A 95 -14.69 -20.32 0.73
N ARG A 96 -15.92 -20.59 1.18
CA ARG A 96 -16.94 -19.56 1.41
C ARG A 96 -17.09 -19.24 2.89
N TYR A 97 -17.13 -17.95 3.19
CA TYR A 97 -17.31 -17.37 4.51
C TYR A 97 -18.54 -16.47 4.55
N THR A 98 -19.06 -16.23 5.75
CA THR A 98 -20.22 -15.36 6.01
C THR A 98 -19.85 -14.04 6.68
N GLY A 99 -18.55 -13.78 6.88
CA GLY A 99 -18.05 -12.53 7.43
C GLY A 99 -16.62 -12.65 7.97
N ILE A 100 -16.17 -11.60 8.63
CA ILE A 100 -14.90 -11.51 9.35
C ILE A 100 -15.21 -11.04 10.77
N VAL A 101 -14.69 -11.77 11.75
CA VAL A 101 -14.93 -11.56 13.19
C VAL A 101 -13.81 -10.77 13.85
N SER A 102 -12.58 -10.93 13.39
CA SER A 102 -11.45 -10.15 13.91
C SER A 102 -10.28 -10.24 12.95
N ALA A 103 -9.29 -9.38 13.17
CA ALA A 103 -8.06 -9.36 12.41
C ALA A 103 -6.85 -9.15 13.32
N THR A 104 -5.70 -9.58 12.80
CA THR A 104 -4.37 -9.39 13.40
C THR A 104 -3.41 -9.03 12.28
N ASP A 105 -2.17 -8.69 12.61
CA ASP A 105 -1.16 -8.48 11.59
C ASP A 105 -0.91 -9.74 10.74
N GLU A 106 -1.05 -10.93 11.33
CA GLU A 106 -0.78 -12.20 10.66
C GLU A 106 -1.96 -12.70 9.81
N GLY A 107 -3.20 -12.42 10.24
CA GLY A 107 -4.35 -12.98 9.55
C GLY A 107 -5.72 -12.55 10.07
N LEU A 108 -6.73 -13.23 9.55
CA LEU A 108 -8.15 -12.93 9.71
C LEU A 108 -8.85 -14.12 10.37
N THR A 109 -9.72 -13.82 11.33
CA THR A 109 -10.68 -14.78 11.86
C THR A 109 -11.97 -14.66 11.08
N MET A 110 -12.21 -15.62 10.19
CA MET A 110 -13.38 -15.68 9.32
C MET A 110 -14.57 -16.31 10.01
N LYS A 111 -15.77 -15.83 9.67
CA LYS A 111 -17.03 -16.41 10.12
C LYS A 111 -17.52 -17.48 9.13
N LEU A 112 -17.93 -18.62 9.65
CA LEU A 112 -18.60 -19.70 8.91
C LEU A 112 -20.05 -19.82 9.39
N PRO A 113 -20.92 -20.54 8.66
CA PRO A 113 -22.29 -20.83 9.14
C PRO A 113 -22.33 -21.47 10.53
N TYR A 114 -21.34 -22.33 10.84
CA TYR A 114 -21.30 -23.11 12.09
C TYR A 114 -19.95 -23.01 12.82
N GLY A 115 -19.27 -21.87 12.76
CA GLY A 115 -18.01 -21.68 13.49
C GLY A 115 -17.16 -20.53 12.97
N ILE A 116 -15.86 -20.62 13.23
CA ILE A 116 -14.84 -19.69 12.76
C ILE A 116 -13.65 -20.46 12.17
N ALA A 117 -12.90 -19.80 11.30
CA ALA A 117 -11.64 -20.30 10.76
C ALA A 117 -10.62 -19.18 10.71
N TRP A 118 -9.35 -19.48 10.97
CA TRP A 118 -8.27 -18.52 10.81
C TRP A 118 -7.62 -18.70 9.43
N ILE A 119 -7.41 -17.59 8.72
CA ILE A 119 -6.71 -17.56 7.42
C ILE A 119 -5.67 -16.44 7.42
N THR A 120 -4.65 -16.57 6.59
CA THR A 120 -3.69 -15.49 6.31
C THR A 120 -4.30 -14.48 5.31
N TRP A 121 -3.79 -13.24 5.31
CA TRP A 121 -4.31 -12.15 4.46
C TRP A 121 -4.25 -12.47 2.96
N ASP A 122 -3.21 -13.18 2.50
CA ASP A 122 -3.00 -13.58 1.10
C ASP A 122 -4.06 -14.54 0.55
N LYS A 123 -4.93 -15.09 1.42
CA LYS A 123 -6.07 -15.90 1.02
C LYS A 123 -7.21 -15.06 0.47
N LEU A 124 -7.33 -13.78 0.82
CA LEU A 124 -8.32 -12.90 0.22
C LEU A 124 -7.69 -12.11 -0.94
N SER A 125 -8.48 -11.89 -1.99
CA SER A 125 -8.01 -11.07 -3.11
C SER A 125 -7.89 -9.60 -2.69
N PRO A 126 -6.97 -8.82 -3.30
CA PRO A 126 -6.88 -7.38 -3.06
C PRO A 126 -8.20 -6.64 -3.31
N GLU A 127 -8.97 -7.03 -4.31
CA GLU A 127 -10.28 -6.43 -4.62
C GLU A 127 -11.28 -6.66 -3.49
N THR A 128 -11.27 -7.86 -2.90
CA THR A 128 -12.13 -8.22 -1.78
C THR A 128 -11.78 -7.38 -0.55
N LEU A 129 -10.50 -7.25 -0.24
CA LEU A 129 -10.03 -6.45 0.88
C LEU A 129 -10.30 -4.95 0.68
N LEU A 130 -10.16 -4.44 -0.54
CA LEU A 130 -10.51 -3.06 -0.87
C LEU A 130 -12.03 -2.83 -0.71
N MET A 131 -12.87 -3.74 -1.18
CA MET A 131 -14.31 -3.68 -1.01
C MET A 131 -14.70 -3.60 0.48
N ILE A 132 -14.11 -4.48 1.31
CA ILE A 132 -14.35 -4.50 2.76
C ILE A 132 -13.91 -3.17 3.37
N SER A 133 -12.69 -2.70 3.08
CA SER A 133 -12.18 -1.44 3.61
C SER A 133 -13.06 -0.24 3.22
N ARG A 134 -13.53 -0.18 1.96
CA ARG A 134 -14.47 0.84 1.50
C ARG A 134 -15.80 0.80 2.24
N SER A 135 -16.28 -0.38 2.66
CA SER A 135 -17.55 -0.52 3.38
C SER A 135 -17.56 0.16 4.75
N PHE A 136 -16.38 0.39 5.35
CA PHE A 136 -16.23 1.11 6.61
C PHE A 136 -16.09 2.63 6.45
N ILE A 137 -16.05 3.15 5.22
CA ILE A 137 -15.95 4.59 4.97
C ILE A 137 -17.34 5.23 5.10
N ASP A 138 -17.57 5.87 6.24
CA ASP A 138 -18.73 6.75 6.43
C ASP A 138 -18.40 8.17 5.95
N SER A 139 -19.10 8.63 4.91
CA SER A 139 -18.94 9.96 4.32
C SER A 139 -19.19 11.13 5.29
N GLY A 140 -19.90 10.90 6.39
CA GLY A 140 -20.15 11.92 7.42
C GLY A 140 -19.01 12.10 8.43
N ARG A 141 -18.03 11.19 8.45
CA ARG A 141 -16.92 11.25 9.41
C ARG A 141 -15.79 12.13 8.90
N ARG A 142 -15.12 12.79 9.86
CA ARG A 142 -13.99 13.71 9.57
C ARG A 142 -12.81 13.02 8.88
N ASP A 143 -12.63 11.74 9.12
CA ASP A 143 -11.54 10.91 8.58
C ASP A 143 -11.91 10.22 7.24
N ALA A 144 -13.09 10.47 6.68
CA ALA A 144 -13.55 9.82 5.44
C ALA A 144 -12.57 10.04 4.27
N ALA A 145 -12.08 11.27 4.08
CA ALA A 145 -11.13 11.60 3.04
C ALA A 145 -9.78 10.90 3.23
N ASP A 146 -9.29 10.81 4.47
CA ASP A 146 -8.04 10.11 4.80
C ASP A 146 -8.15 8.61 4.50
N ARG A 147 -9.30 8.02 4.85
CA ARG A 147 -9.61 6.60 4.56
C ARG A 147 -9.70 6.34 3.05
N GLN A 148 -10.37 7.22 2.30
CA GLN A 148 -10.41 7.14 0.84
C GLN A 148 -9.02 7.23 0.23
N TRP A 149 -8.18 8.14 0.73
CA TRP A 149 -6.80 8.30 0.26
C TRP A 149 -5.96 7.04 0.49
N ARG A 150 -6.04 6.45 1.69
CA ARG A 150 -5.37 5.18 2.00
C ARG A 150 -5.86 4.03 1.13
N CYS A 151 -7.17 3.94 0.90
CA CYS A 151 -7.73 2.95 -0.03
C CYS A 151 -7.23 3.15 -1.47
N ALA A 152 -7.05 4.40 -1.91
CA ALA A 152 -6.50 4.71 -3.23
C ALA A 152 -5.06 4.20 -3.37
N VAL A 153 -4.21 4.42 -2.34
CA VAL A 153 -2.84 3.92 -2.32
C VAL A 153 -2.82 2.38 -2.37
N PHE A 154 -3.62 1.72 -1.54
CA PHE A 154 -3.74 0.27 -1.56
C PHE A 154 -4.17 -0.26 -2.94
N ALA A 155 -5.18 0.37 -3.56
CA ALA A 155 -5.64 0.01 -4.89
C ALA A 155 -4.53 0.18 -5.95
N ALA A 156 -3.75 1.26 -5.89
CA ALA A 156 -2.65 1.49 -6.82
C ALA A 156 -1.53 0.45 -6.67
N GLU A 157 -1.15 0.12 -5.44
CA GLU A 157 -0.07 -0.85 -5.16
C GLU A 157 -0.50 -2.30 -5.45
N THR A 158 -1.80 -2.57 -5.51
CA THR A 158 -2.36 -3.89 -5.82
C THR A 158 -2.95 -3.99 -7.23
N ALA A 159 -2.53 -3.11 -8.14
CA ALA A 159 -2.89 -3.14 -9.56
C ALA A 159 -4.39 -2.97 -9.86
N GLN A 160 -5.08 -2.11 -9.11
CA GLN A 160 -6.49 -1.72 -9.31
C GLN A 160 -6.58 -0.22 -9.70
N PRO A 161 -6.11 0.19 -10.90
CA PRO A 161 -5.90 1.59 -11.22
C PRO A 161 -7.18 2.42 -11.36
N GLU A 162 -8.30 1.83 -11.80
CA GLU A 162 -9.59 2.50 -11.87
C GLU A 162 -10.09 2.88 -10.47
N ALA A 163 -10.03 1.93 -9.53
CA ALA A 163 -10.42 2.16 -8.15
C ALA A 163 -9.47 3.17 -7.45
N ALA A 164 -8.16 3.07 -7.72
CA ALA A 164 -7.18 4.05 -7.22
C ALA A 164 -7.53 5.47 -7.67
N THR A 165 -7.92 5.63 -8.94
CA THR A 165 -8.31 6.93 -9.51
C THR A 165 -9.56 7.49 -8.85
N GLU A 166 -10.63 6.69 -8.81
CA GLU A 166 -11.90 7.07 -8.18
C GLU A 166 -11.70 7.54 -6.75
N LEU A 167 -10.95 6.77 -5.95
CA LEU A 167 -10.74 7.04 -4.53
C LEU A 167 -9.80 8.23 -4.29
N ALA A 168 -8.73 8.37 -5.09
CA ALA A 168 -7.80 9.50 -4.98
C ALA A 168 -8.50 10.82 -5.32
N GLU A 169 -9.32 10.85 -6.37
CA GLU A 169 -10.08 12.03 -6.77
C GLU A 169 -11.16 12.39 -5.75
N ALA A 170 -11.87 11.40 -5.19
CA ALA A 170 -12.85 11.62 -4.13
C ALA A 170 -12.19 12.23 -2.88
N ALA A 171 -11.07 11.65 -2.43
CA ALA A 171 -10.30 12.16 -1.31
C ALA A 171 -9.82 13.59 -1.57
N ALA A 172 -9.29 13.87 -2.76
CA ALA A 172 -8.77 15.17 -3.15
C ALA A 172 -9.86 16.24 -3.40
N LYS A 173 -11.12 15.82 -3.58
CA LYS A 173 -12.28 16.70 -3.59
C LYS A 173 -12.65 17.15 -2.17
N ALA A 174 -12.56 16.23 -1.20
CA ALA A 174 -12.87 16.51 0.21
C ALA A 174 -11.71 17.23 0.94
N LYS A 175 -10.46 16.87 0.62
CA LYS A 175 -9.23 17.47 1.15
C LYS A 175 -8.30 17.90 0.00
N PRO A 176 -8.32 19.19 -0.40
CA PRO A 176 -7.57 19.69 -1.55
C PRO A 176 -6.06 19.48 -1.49
N GLU A 177 -5.47 19.37 -0.29
CA GLU A 177 -4.04 19.07 -0.06
C GLU A 177 -3.56 17.76 -0.72
N TYR A 178 -4.47 16.83 -1.00
CA TYR A 178 -4.13 15.60 -1.72
C TYR A 178 -3.92 15.80 -3.21
N ARG A 179 -4.46 16.87 -3.81
CA ARG A 179 -4.31 17.14 -5.25
C ARG A 179 -2.85 17.28 -5.66
N GLU A 180 -2.04 17.90 -4.81
CA GLU A 180 -0.61 18.12 -5.03
C GLU A 180 0.19 16.81 -4.95
N GLN A 181 -0.34 15.81 -4.26
CA GLN A 181 0.31 14.53 -4.03
C GLN A 181 -0.05 13.50 -5.11
N ILE A 182 -1.14 13.71 -5.87
CA ILE A 182 -1.58 12.77 -6.91
C ILE A 182 -0.48 12.45 -7.93
N PRO A 183 0.23 13.44 -8.52
CA PRO A 183 1.26 13.15 -9.52
C PRO A 183 2.44 12.33 -8.97
N GLN A 184 2.69 12.41 -7.66
CA GLN A 184 3.81 11.74 -7.01
C GLN A 184 3.47 10.31 -6.61
N LEU A 185 2.28 10.10 -6.01
CA LEU A 185 1.85 8.78 -5.52
C LEU A 185 1.16 7.95 -6.61
N PHE A 186 0.61 8.60 -7.62
CA PHE A 186 -0.17 7.97 -8.68
C PHE A 186 0.25 8.47 -10.07
N PRO A 187 1.49 8.19 -10.51
CA PRO A 187 1.99 8.68 -11.79
C PRO A 187 1.14 8.20 -12.98
N ASP A 188 0.56 6.99 -12.90
CA ASP A 188 -0.29 6.41 -13.95
C ASP A 188 -1.68 7.08 -14.05
N ILE A 189 -2.08 7.82 -13.02
CA ILE A 189 -3.31 8.63 -13.01
C ILE A 189 -3.04 10.00 -13.66
N ALA A 190 -1.89 10.60 -13.35
CA ALA A 190 -1.50 11.90 -13.90
C ALA A 190 -1.30 11.88 -15.43
N GLY A 191 -0.89 10.74 -16.00
CA GLY A 191 -0.69 10.59 -17.45
C GLY A 191 -1.96 10.37 -18.29
N ARG A 192 -3.14 10.21 -17.67
CA ARG A 192 -4.44 10.01 -18.38
C ARG A 192 -5.28 11.28 -18.49
N ARG A 193 -4.78 12.43 -18.01
CA ARG A 193 -5.47 13.73 -18.09
C ARG A 193 -4.94 14.60 -19.23
#